data_AF-A0A3D9MK99-F1
#
_entry.id   AF-A0A3D9MK99-F1
#
_cell.length_a   1.000
_cell.length_b   1.000
_cell.length_c   1.000
_cell.angle_alpha   90.00
_cell.angle_beta   90.00
_cell.angle_gamma   90.00
#
_symmetry.space_group_name_H-M   'P 1'
#
loop_
_entity.id
_entity.type
_entity.pdbx_description
1 polymer ?
#
loop_
_entity_poly.entity_id
_entity_poly.type
_entity_poly.pdbx_seq_one_letter_code
_entity_poly.pdbx_strand_id
1 'polypeptide(L)'
;MRNGRKSAREADKALCRSTYMMELARGSSYIASTLTPITQRTAIAEVLNGFREQHGADTALIFRDLLAESLKNRKDALAAEAVLNFELH
;
A
#
# COMPACT_ATOMS: atom_id res chain seq x y z
N MET A 1 -20.66 -1.23 20.80
CA MET A 1 -19.88 -0.05 20.36
C MET A 1 -18.84 -0.39 19.26
N ARG A 2 -19.19 -1.14 18.20
CA ARG A 2 -18.21 -1.64 17.19
C ARG A 2 -18.07 -0.74 15.94
N ASN A 3 -19.00 0.21 15.73
CA ASN A 3 -19.09 0.99 14.49
C ASN A 3 -18.12 2.18 14.40
N GLY A 4 -17.78 2.81 15.53
CA GLY A 4 -16.93 4.02 15.52
C GLY A 4 -15.47 3.77 15.14
N ARG A 5 -14.89 2.62 15.49
CA ARG A 5 -13.51 2.28 15.11
C ARG A 5 -13.37 1.97 13.62
N LYS A 6 -14.41 1.38 13.02
CA LYS A 6 -14.42 1.10 11.58
C LYS A 6 -14.52 2.39 10.78
N SER A 7 -15.38 3.33 11.19
CA SER A 7 -15.48 4.62 10.50
C SER A 7 -14.23 5.48 10.63
N ALA A 8 -13.54 5.46 11.78
CA ALA A 8 -12.28 6.17 11.96
C ALA A 8 -11.20 5.65 10.99
N ARG A 9 -10.99 4.33 10.93
CA ARG A 9 -10.01 3.74 10.00
C ARG A 9 -10.32 4.01 8.53
N GLU A 10 -11.59 3.98 8.14
CA GLU A 10 -12.01 4.32 6.78
C GLU A 10 -11.79 5.82 6.49
N ALA A 11 -11.99 6.71 7.47
CA ALA A 11 -11.68 8.13 7.34
C ALA A 11 -10.17 8.36 7.19
N ASP A 12 -9.34 7.67 7.98
CA ASP A 12 -7.88 7.74 7.89
C ASP A 12 -7.39 7.22 6.52
N LYS A 13 -8.00 6.14 6.02
CA LYS A 13 -7.76 5.64 4.66
C LYS A 13 -8.18 6.63 3.59
N ALA A 14 -9.34 7.26 3.72
CA ALA A 14 -9.81 8.24 2.75
C ALA A 14 -8.89 9.47 2.70
N LEU A 15 -8.47 9.96 3.87
CA LEU A 15 -7.51 11.04 3.99
C LEU A 15 -6.17 10.64 3.36
N CYS A 16 -5.59 9.51 3.77
CA CYS A 16 -4.33 8.99 3.23
C CYS A 16 -4.39 8.79 1.72
N ARG A 17 -5.49 8.22 1.19
CA ARG A 17 -5.72 8.05 -0.25
C ARG A 17 -5.75 9.39 -0.99
N SER A 18 -6.38 10.42 -0.41
CA SER A 18 -6.45 11.75 -1.02
C SER A 18 -5.09 12.47 -0.99
N THR A 19 -4.36 12.39 0.12
CA THR A 19 -3.06 13.03 0.31
C THR A 19 -1.98 12.41 -0.56
N TYR A 20 -1.94 11.07 -0.63
CA TYR A 20 -0.85 10.32 -1.27
C TYR A 20 -1.29 9.62 -2.56
N MET A 21 -2.29 10.16 -3.26
CA MET A 21 -2.87 9.58 -4.47
C MET A 21 -1.81 9.30 -5.55
N MET A 22 -0.88 10.23 -5.76
CA MET A 22 0.18 10.08 -6.77
C MET A 22 1.16 8.97 -6.40
N GLU A 23 1.57 8.88 -5.13
CA GLU A 23 2.46 7.81 -4.65
C GLU A 23 1.79 6.45 -4.73
N LEU A 24 0.49 6.35 -4.42
CA LEU A 24 -0.30 5.13 -4.62
C LEU A 24 -0.35 4.72 -6.10
N ALA A 25 -0.62 5.67 -7.00
CA ALA A 25 -0.66 5.40 -8.44
C ALA A 25 0.70 4.93 -8.97
N ARG A 26 1.78 5.60 -8.55
CA ARG A 26 3.16 5.27 -8.91
C ARG A 26 3.57 3.90 -8.37
N GLY A 27 3.39 3.66 -7.09
CA GLY A 27 3.78 2.40 -6.42
C GLY A 27 3.02 1.21 -7.00
N SER A 28 1.70 1.33 -7.17
CA SER A 28 0.89 0.26 -7.77
C SER A 28 1.28 -0.01 -9.22
N SER A 29 1.64 1.01 -10.00
CA SER A 29 2.13 0.82 -11.36
C SER A 29 3.49 0.14 -11.41
N TYR A 30 4.41 0.56 -10.53
CA TYR A 30 5.75 -0.01 -10.48
C TYR A 30 5.71 -1.49 -10.11
N ILE A 31 4.99 -1.85 -9.04
CA ILE A 31 4.84 -3.24 -8.59
C ILE A 31 4.19 -4.10 -9.69
N ALA A 32 3.09 -3.63 -10.29
CA ALA A 32 2.38 -4.37 -11.34
C ALA A 32 3.20 -4.54 -12.64
N SER A 33 4.22 -3.70 -12.87
CA SER A 33 5.09 -3.80 -14.04
C SER A 33 6.24 -4.81 -13.89
N THR A 34 6.42 -5.38 -12.70
CA THR A 34 7.50 -6.34 -12.45
C THR A 34 7.21 -7.70 -13.07
N LEU A 35 8.23 -8.33 -13.66
CA LEU A 35 8.09 -9.57 -14.43
C LEU A 35 8.35 -10.84 -13.60
N THR A 36 8.95 -10.71 -12.41
CA THR A 36 9.32 -11.87 -11.58
C THR A 36 8.92 -11.63 -10.13
N PRO A 37 8.66 -12.70 -9.35
CA PRO A 37 8.38 -12.56 -7.92
C PRO A 37 9.52 -11.88 -7.13
N ILE A 38 10.78 -12.06 -7.57
CA ILE A 38 11.95 -11.43 -6.93
C ILE A 38 11.90 -9.92 -7.15
N THR A 39 11.77 -9.48 -8.41
CA THR A 39 11.69 -8.05 -8.73
C THR A 39 10.43 -7.39 -8.17
N GLN A 40 9.33 -8.13 -8.05
CA GLN A 40 8.11 -7.68 -7.37
C GLN A 40 8.36 -7.40 -5.89
N ARG A 41 9.01 -8.32 -5.18
CA ARG A 41 9.36 -8.14 -3.76
C ARG A 41 10.28 -6.93 -3.55
N THR A 42 11.28 -6.74 -4.42
CA THR A 42 12.14 -5.56 -4.39
C THR A 42 11.34 -4.28 -4.60
N ALA A 43 10.45 -4.24 -5.60
CA ALA A 43 9.59 -3.09 -5.84
C ALA A 43 8.66 -2.77 -4.65
N ILE A 44 8.11 -3.80 -3.99
CA ILE A 44 7.32 -3.64 -2.77
C ILE A 44 8.17 -3.01 -1.65
N ALA A 45 9.38 -3.52 -1.43
CA ALA A 45 10.29 -3.00 -0.42
C ALA A 45 10.65 -1.53 -0.68
N GLU A 46 11.01 -1.18 -1.92
CA GLU A 46 11.34 0.19 -2.31
C GLU A 46 10.17 1.15 -2.09
N VAL A 47 8.97 0.76 -2.51
CA VAL A 47 7.76 1.59 -2.35
C VAL A 47 7.42 1.79 -0.88
N LEU A 48 7.38 0.70 -0.10
CA LEU A 48 6.92 0.76 1.29
C LEU A 48 7.96 1.38 2.24
N ASN A 49 9.24 1.03 2.10
CA ASN A 49 10.30 1.61 2.92
C ASN A 49 10.53 3.08 2.56
N GLY A 50 10.55 3.43 1.26
CA GLY A 50 10.70 4.81 0.83
C GLY A 50 9.54 5.70 1.30
N PHE A 51 8.30 5.20 1.23
CA PHE A 51 7.14 5.91 1.77
C PHE A 51 7.24 6.09 3.29
N ARG A 52 7.64 5.04 4.02
CA ARG A 52 7.81 5.09 5.47
C ARG A 52 8.87 6.08 5.92
N GLU A 53 10.02 6.10 5.26
CA GLU A 53 11.11 7.04 5.57
C GLU A 53 10.68 8.50 5.43
N GLN A 54 9.75 8.78 4.51
CA GLN A 54 9.25 10.12 4.25
C GLN A 54 8.07 10.53 5.15
N HIS A 55 7.15 9.60 5.44
CA HIS A 55 5.85 9.92 6.05
C HIS A 55 5.57 9.23 7.39
N GLY A 56 6.49 8.39 7.86
CA GLY A 56 6.42 7.68 9.13
C GLY A 56 5.72 6.31 9.07
N ALA A 57 5.95 5.51 10.13
CA ALA A 57 5.50 4.12 10.21
C ALA A 57 3.97 3.96 10.27
N ASP A 58 3.27 4.81 11.03
CA ASP A 58 1.82 4.74 11.17
C ASP A 58 1.10 4.97 9.82
N THR A 59 1.52 6.01 9.10
CA THR A 59 1.00 6.33 7.76
C THR A 59 1.32 5.22 6.76
N ALA A 60 2.53 4.63 6.85
CA ALA A 60 2.96 3.55 5.96
C ALA A 60 2.09 2.29 6.08
N LEU A 61 1.57 1.97 7.28
CA LEU A 61 0.63 0.86 7.47
C LEU A 61 -0.70 1.09 6.73
N ILE A 62 -1.22 2.32 6.79
CA ILE A 62 -2.46 2.70 6.07
C ILE A 62 -2.20 2.71 4.57
N PHE A 63 -1.06 3.25 4.14
CA PHE A 63 -0.63 3.27 2.74
C PHE A 63 -0.49 1.85 2.16
N ARG A 64 0.11 0.90 2.91
CA ARG A 64 0.21 -0.51 2.53
C ARG A 64 -1.15 -1.12 2.22
N ASP A 65 -2.14 -0.87 3.08
CA ASP A 65 -3.52 -1.36 2.86
C ASP A 65 -4.11 -0.79 1.56
N LEU A 66 -3.94 0.52 1.33
CA LEU A 66 -4.44 1.21 0.13
C LEU A 66 -3.72 0.76 -1.15
N LEU A 67 -2.44 0.44 -1.05
CA LEU A 67 -1.63 -0.08 -2.14
C LEU A 67 -2.12 -1.48 -2.55
N ALA A 68 -2.38 -2.35 -1.57
CA ALA A 68 -2.96 -3.67 -1.82
C ALA A 68 -4.36 -3.57 -2.44
N GLU A 69 -5.23 -2.66 -1.96
CA GLU A 69 -6.53 -2.38 -2.60
C GLU A 69 -6.36 -1.93 -4.06
N SER A 70 -5.39 -1.06 -4.32
CA SER A 70 -5.12 -0.54 -5.67
C SER A 70 -4.65 -1.66 -6.62
N LEU A 71 -3.83 -2.60 -6.14
CA LEU A 71 -3.39 -3.77 -6.91
C LEU A 71 -4.54 -4.77 -7.17
N LYS A 72 -5.41 -5.01 -6.17
CA LYS A 72 -6.62 -5.83 -6.36
C LYS A 72 -7.54 -5.24 -7.42
N ASN A 73 -7.72 -3.92 -7.42
CA ASN A 73 -8.53 -3.22 -8.44
C ASN A 73 -7.95 -3.35 -9.85
N ARG A 74 -6.62 -3.53 -9.96
CA ARG A 74 -5.91 -3.84 -11.21
C ARG A 74 -5.92 -5.32 -11.59
N LYS A 75 -6.65 -6.17 -10.84
CA LYS A 75 -6.70 -7.64 -10.97
C LYS A 75 -5.37 -8.35 -10.68
N ASP A 76 -4.44 -7.70 -9.98
CA ASP A 76 -3.19 -8.31 -9.53
C ASP A 76 -3.32 -8.75 -8.07
N ALA A 77 -4.06 -9.84 -7.87
CA ALA A 77 -4.35 -10.37 -6.53
C ALA A 77 -3.09 -10.90 -5.81
N LEU A 78 -2.14 -11.46 -6.57
CA LEU A 78 -0.89 -11.99 -6.02
C LEU A 78 0.00 -10.86 -5.51
N ALA A 79 0.17 -9.77 -6.27
CA ALA A 79 0.91 -8.62 -5.79
C ALA A 79 0.24 -7.96 -4.58
N ALA A 80 -1.08 -7.90 -4.57
CA ALA A 80 -1.81 -7.36 -3.44
C ALA A 80 -1.59 -8.19 -2.16
N GLU A 81 -1.59 -9.52 -2.27
CA GLU A 81 -1.27 -10.41 -1.15
C GLU A 81 0.19 -10.25 -0.69
N ALA A 82 1.13 -10.15 -1.64
CA ALA A 82 2.54 -9.92 -1.34
C ALA A 82 2.77 -8.59 -0.58
N VAL A 83 2.06 -7.52 -0.96
CA VAL A 83 2.10 -6.23 -0.25
C VAL A 83 1.56 -6.36 1.18
N LEU A 84 0.46 -7.07 1.39
CA LEU A 84 -0.12 -7.24 2.74
C LEU A 84 0.76 -8.06 3.67
N ASN A 85 1.46 -9.07 3.12
CA ASN A 85 2.38 -9.92 3.86
C ASN A 85 3.80 -9.36 3.96
N PHE A 86 4.06 -8.17 3.42
CA PHE A 86 5.37 -7.54 3.51
C PHE A 86 5.60 -6.97 4.92
N GLU A 87 6.71 -7.40 5.54
CA GLU A 87 7.15 -6.90 6.84
C GLU A 87 7.86 -5.56 6.69
N LEU A 88 7.32 -4.54 7.36
CA LEU A 88 7.95 -3.23 7.50
C LEU A 88 8.90 -3.30 8.71
N HIS A 89 10.22 -3.39 8.48
CA HIS A 89 11.26 -3.49 9.52
C HIS A 89 11.63 -2.17 10.14
#